data_AF-A0A6B2SGD7-F1
#
_entry.id   AF-A0A6B2SGD7-F1
#
_cell.length_a   1.000
_cell.length_b   1.000
_cell.length_c   1.000
_cell.angle_alpha   90.00
_cell.angle_beta   90.00
_cell.angle_gamma   90.00
#
_symmetry.space_group_name_H-M   'P 1'
#
loop_
_entity.id
_entity.type
_entity.pdbx_description
1 polymer ?
#
loop_
_entity_poly.entity_id
_entity_poly.type
_entity_poly.pdbx_seq_one_letter_code
_entity_poly.pdbx_strand_id
1 'polypeptide(L)' 'MTVDGTVLVLGGTGRQGGATARALLERGRVVHALVRDPRADAARALAEAGAVLV' A
#
# COMPACT_ATOMS: atom_id res chain seq x y z
N MET A 1 15.80 -7.93 -17.22
CA MET A 1 15.45 -6.98 -16.15
C MET A 1 14.32 -7.58 -15.36
N THR A 2 14.62 -8.32 -14.30
CA THR A 2 13.59 -8.77 -13.35
C THR A 2 13.23 -7.56 -12.50
N VAL A 3 12.06 -7.01 -12.73
CA VAL A 3 11.50 -6.00 -11.83
C VAL A 3 11.29 -6.70 -10.50
N ASP A 4 11.88 -6.16 -9.44
CA ASP A 4 11.65 -6.64 -8.09
C ASP A 4 10.12 -6.67 -7.84
N GLY A 5 9.63 -7.69 -7.13
CA GLY A 5 8.20 -8.01 -7.07
C GLY A 5 7.31 -6.98 -6.34
N THR A 6 7.86 -5.82 -6.01
CA THR A 6 7.24 -4.74 -5.26
C THR A 6 6.28 -3.92 -6.12
N VAL A 7 5.10 -3.62 -5.58
CA VAL A 7 4.06 -2.83 -6.25
C VAL A 7 3.87 -1.50 -5.53
N LEU A 8 4.02 -0.39 -6.25
CA LEU A 8 3.63 0.93 -5.77
C LEU A 8 2.14 1.18 -6.03
N VAL A 9 1.38 1.51 -5.00
CA VAL A 9 -0.03 1.85 -5.08
C VAL A 9 -0.21 3.34 -4.80
N LEU A 10 -0.64 4.07 -5.83
CA LEU A 10 -1.05 5.47 -5.69
C LEU A 10 -2.48 5.55 -5.17
N GLY A 11 -2.75 6.55 -4.33
CA GLY A 11 -4.08 6.72 -3.74
C GLY A 11 -4.48 5.53 -2.86
N GLY A 12 -3.51 4.90 -2.20
CA GLY A 12 -3.73 3.74 -1.32
C GLY A 12 -4.73 4.01 -0.19
N THR A 13 -4.89 5.26 0.23
CA THR A 13 -5.89 5.64 1.24
C THR A 13 -7.30 5.85 0.67
N GLY A 14 -7.43 5.87 -0.66
CA GLY A 14 -8.71 5.97 -1.35
C GLY A 14 -9.39 4.62 -1.54
N ARG A 15 -10.62 4.63 -2.07
CA ARG A 15 -11.44 3.41 -2.21
C ARG A 15 -10.78 2.34 -3.08
N GLN A 16 -10.31 2.73 -4.27
CA GLN A 16 -9.73 1.79 -5.23
C GLN A 16 -8.32 1.36 -4.79
N GLY A 17 -7.43 2.34 -4.58
CA GLY A 17 -6.06 2.06 -4.15
C GLY A 17 -5.99 1.25 -2.86
N GLY A 18 -6.86 1.54 -1.89
CA GLY A 18 -6.89 0.79 -0.63
C GLY A 18 -7.40 -0.65 -0.78
N ALA A 19 -8.39 -0.89 -1.66
CA ALA A 19 -8.82 -2.25 -1.97
C ALA A 19 -7.70 -3.02 -2.69
N THR A 20 -7.04 -2.38 -3.65
CA THR A 20 -5.91 -2.96 -4.38
C THR A 20 -4.73 -3.28 -3.45
N ALA A 21 -4.33 -2.36 -2.58
CA ALA A 21 -3.22 -2.56 -1.66
C ALA A 21 -3.47 -3.75 -0.73
N ARG A 22 -4.66 -3.83 -0.10
CA ARG A 22 -5.03 -4.96 0.76
C ARG A 22 -5.03 -6.28 0.01
N ALA A 23 -5.64 -6.34 -1.17
CA ALA A 23 -5.66 -7.54 -1.99
C ALA A 23 -4.26 -8.02 -2.41
N LEU A 24 -3.32 -7.10 -2.64
CA LEU A 24 -1.93 -7.44 -2.95
C LEU A 24 -1.18 -7.97 -1.72
N LEU A 25 -1.35 -7.32 -0.57
CA LEU A 25 -0.78 -7.74 0.71
C LEU A 25 -1.27 -9.14 1.12
N GLU A 26 -2.57 -9.41 0.99
CA GLU A 26 -3.17 -10.73 1.25
C GLU A 26 -2.57 -11.84 0.37
N ARG A 27 -2.05 -11.49 -0.82
CA ARG A 27 -1.37 -12.41 -1.73
C ARG A 27 0.14 -12.50 -1.49
N GLY A 28 0.65 -11.91 -0.40
CA GLY A 28 2.07 -11.92 -0.04
C GLY A 28 2.94 -11.02 -0.92
N ARG A 29 2.36 -10.05 -1.64
CA ARG A 29 3.13 -9.10 -2.43
C ARG A 29 3.68 -7.99 -1.54
N VAL A 30 4.90 -7.53 -1.82
CA VAL A 30 5.44 -6.32 -1.20
C VAL A 30 4.72 -5.11 -1.79
N VAL A 31 4.11 -4.29 -0.94
CA VAL A 31 3.33 -3.11 -1.36
C VAL A 31 3.93 -1.85 -0.74
N HIS A 32 4.22 -0.87 -1.59
CA HIS A 32 4.53 0.49 -1.19
C HIS A 32 3.29 1.35 -1.46
N ALA A 33 2.81 2.10 -0.48
CA ALA A 33 1.66 2.99 -0.63
C ALA A 33 2.12 4.44 -0.58
N LEU A 34 1.92 5.17 -1.68
CA LEU A 34 2.20 6.61 -1.72
C LEU A 34 1.13 7.35 -0.93
N VAL A 35 1.55 8.03 0.14
CA VAL A 35 0.67 8.81 1.01
C VAL A 35 1.19 10.23 1.17
N ARG A 36 0.27 11.20 1.30
CA ARG A 36 0.65 12.60 1.56
C ARG A 36 0.94 12.86 3.04
N ASP A 37 0.19 12.18 3.90
CA ASP A 37 0.35 12.25 5.36
C ASP A 37 0.39 10.83 5.93
N PRO A 38 1.54 10.36 6.44
CA PRO A 38 1.67 9.02 7.01
C PRO A 38 0.97 8.89 8.38
N ARG A 39 0.55 9.99 9.01
CA ARG A 39 -0.14 9.97 10.30
C ARG A 39 -1.65 9.83 10.18
N ALA A 40 -2.23 10.06 9.00
CA ALA A 40 -3.66 9.89 8.77
C ALA A 40 -4.10 8.46 9.06
N ASP A 41 -5.28 8.28 9.64
CA ASP A 41 -5.79 6.97 10.08
C ASP A 41 -5.78 5.93 8.95
N ALA A 42 -6.17 6.33 7.74
CA ALA A 42 -6.15 5.44 6.58
C ALA A 42 -4.74 5.02 6.14
N ALA A 43 -3.73 5.89 6.33
CA ALA A 43 -2.34 5.54 6.04
C ALA A 43 -1.79 4.59 7.11
N ARG A 44 -2.07 4.86 8.40
CA ARG A 44 -1.72 3.96 9.50
C ARG A 44 -2.33 2.57 9.33
N ALA A 45 -3.60 2.49 8.93
CA ALA A 45 -4.26 1.21 8.67
C ALA A 45 -3.59 0.41 7.53
N LEU A 46 -3.04 1.07 6.50
CA LEU A 46 -2.26 0.39 5.46
C LEU A 46 -0.92 -0.12 6.00
N ALA A 47 -0.25 0.67 6.84
CA ALA A 47 1.00 0.26 7.48
C ALA A 47 0.81 -0.94 8.41
N GLU A 48 -0.27 -0.91 9.22
CA GLU A 48 -0.66 -2.02 10.09
C GLU A 48 -1.02 -3.28 9.28
N ALA A 49 -1.55 -3.13 8.06
CA ALA A 49 -1.78 -4.24 7.14
C ALA A 49 -0.49 -4.75 6.44
N GLY A 50 0.65 -4.09 6.64
CA GLY A 50 1.96 -4.50 6.10
C GLY A 50 2.45 -3.72 4.88
N ALA A 51 1.75 -2.65 4.47
CA ALA A 51 2.28 -1.76 3.44
C ALA A 51 3.44 -0.91 3.97
N VAL A 52 4.45 -0.66 3.13
CA VAL A 52 5.43 0.39 3.40
C VAL A 52 4.84 1.73 2.95
N LEU A 53 4.78 2.72 3.85
CA LEU A 53 4.34 4.06 3.48
C LEU A 53 5.51 4.83 2.86
N VAL A 54 5.25 5.47 1.72
CA VAL A 54 6.20 6.32 0.99
C VAL A 54 5.58 7.65 0.62
#